data_AF-A0A9E1I0B5-F1
#
_entry.id   AF-A0A9E1I0B5-F1
#
_cell.length_a   1.000
_cell.length_b   1.000
_cell.length_c   1.000
_cell.angle_alpha   90.00
_cell.angle_beta   90.00
_cell.angle_gamma   90.00
#
_symmetry.space_group_name_H-M   'P 1'
#
loop_
_entity.id
_entity.type
_entity.pdbx_description
1 polymer ?
#
loop_
_entity_poly.entity_id
_entity_poly.type
_entity_poly.pdbx_seq_one_letter_code
_entity_poly.pdbx_strand_id
1 'polypeptide(L)'
;MTRKEILAAAEACVCGQREEDYGSPEDNFRTIAELWQAYIKARCVGAGASVDMMPEDVACMMALLKIARIASGRGTNDCWIDLAGYAACGGELAGGAK
;
A
#
# COMPACT_ATOMS: atom_id res chain seq x y z
N MET A 1 12.57 -15.24 10.81
CA MET A 1 13.19 -13.95 10.49
C MET A 1 13.31 -13.12 11.76
N THR A 2 14.40 -12.36 11.90
CA THR A 2 14.57 -11.33 12.93
C THR A 2 13.92 -10.01 12.50
N ARG A 3 13.72 -9.09 13.45
CA ARG A 3 13.22 -7.74 13.14
C ARG A 3 14.07 -7.01 12.07
N LYS A 4 15.39 -7.21 12.11
CA LYS A 4 16.33 -6.61 11.16
C LYS A 4 16.16 -7.20 9.75
N GLU A 5 15.97 -8.51 9.66
CA GLU A 5 15.75 -9.19 8.37
C GLU A 5 14.43 -8.78 7.72
N ILE A 6 13.37 -8.56 8.50
CA ILE A 6 12.08 -8.09 7.97
C ILE A 6 12.23 -6.68 7.38
N LEU A 7 12.86 -5.76 8.13
CA LEU A 7 13.07 -4.39 7.66
C LEU A 7 13.94 -4.33 6.40
N ALA A 8 15.04 -5.10 6.36
CA ALA A 8 15.90 -5.16 5.19
C ALA A 8 15.18 -5.75 3.96
N ALA A 9 14.31 -6.75 4.16
CA ALA A 9 13.50 -7.31 3.08
C ALA A 9 12.44 -6.32 2.58
N ALA A 10 11.82 -5.55 3.49
CA ALA A 10 10.85 -4.52 3.13
C ALA A 10 11.52 -3.38 2.35
N GLU A 11 12.67 -2.90 2.81
CA GLU A 11 13.51 -1.92 2.11
C GLU A 11 13.86 -2.40 0.70
N ALA A 12 14.33 -3.65 0.54
CA ALA A 12 14.61 -4.20 -0.78
C ALA A 12 13.37 -4.29 -1.70
N CYS A 13 12.18 -4.41 -1.13
CA CYS A 13 10.93 -4.47 -1.90
C CYS A 13 10.44 -3.11 -2.36
N VAL A 14 10.67 -2.04 -1.59
CA VAL A 14 10.16 -0.69 -1.86
C VAL A 14 11.21 0.26 -2.44
N CYS A 15 12.49 0.04 -2.15
CA CYS A 15 13.62 0.84 -2.66
C CYS A 15 14.52 0.07 -3.65
N GLY A 16 14.21 -1.20 -3.94
CA GLY A 16 15.00 -2.04 -4.85
C GLY A 16 14.56 -1.95 -6.32
N GLN A 17 15.06 -2.87 -7.15
CA GLN A 17 14.85 -2.93 -8.62
C GLN A 17 13.39 -2.84 -9.12
N ARG A 18 12.38 -2.98 -8.25
CA ARG A 18 10.97 -2.82 -8.64
C ARG A 18 10.60 -1.39 -9.03
N GLU A 19 11.28 -0.38 -8.50
CA GLU A 19 11.07 1.00 -8.97
C GLU A 19 11.49 1.18 -10.44
N GLU A 20 12.61 0.56 -10.83
CA GLU A 20 13.16 0.65 -12.19
C GLU A 20 12.25 -0.02 -13.22
N ASP A 21 11.54 -1.09 -12.83
CA ASP A 21 10.69 -1.88 -13.74
C ASP A 21 9.24 -1.37 -13.85
N TYR A 22 8.69 -0.71 -12.81
CA TYR A 22 7.25 -0.39 -12.72
C TYR A 22 6.92 1.07 -12.40
N GLY A 23 7.93 1.96 -12.34
CA GLY A 23 7.77 3.32 -11.84
C GLY A 23 7.76 3.35 -10.31
N SER A 24 7.85 4.55 -9.73
CA SER A 24 7.92 4.69 -8.28
C SER A 24 6.62 4.17 -7.62
N PRO A 25 6.68 3.55 -6.44
CA PRO A 25 5.50 3.08 -5.71
C PRO A 25 4.45 4.17 -5.52
N GLU A 26 4.86 5.44 -5.43
CA GLU A 26 4.02 6.63 -5.25
C GLU A 26 3.17 6.91 -6.50
N ASP A 27 3.76 6.80 -7.69
CA ASP A 27 3.04 6.95 -8.97
C ASP A 27 2.00 5.83 -9.13
N ASN A 28 2.36 4.63 -8.71
CA ASN A 28 1.47 3.49 -8.70
C ASN A 28 0.32 3.67 -7.69
N PHE A 29 0.58 4.18 -6.48
CA PHE A 29 -0.47 4.38 -5.47
C PHE A 29 -1.44 5.47 -5.87
N ARG A 30 -0.97 6.53 -6.53
CA ARG A 30 -1.85 7.54 -7.11
C ARG A 30 -2.76 6.96 -8.19
N THR A 31 -2.20 6.18 -9.10
CA THR A 31 -2.98 5.50 -10.14
C THR A 31 -4.03 4.55 -9.52
N ILE A 32 -3.64 3.79 -8.50
CA ILE A 32 -4.57 2.89 -7.78
C ILE A 32 -5.67 3.70 -7.08
N ALA A 33 -5.35 4.83 -6.46
CA ALA A 33 -6.32 5.69 -5.79
C ALA A 33 -7.40 6.18 -6.76
N GLU A 34 -7.00 6.65 -7.95
CA GLU A 34 -7.93 7.07 -9.01
C GLU A 34 -8.84 5.93 -9.48
N LEU A 35 -8.26 4.74 -9.70
CA LEU A 35 -9.01 3.55 -10.12
C LEU A 35 -10.01 3.10 -9.06
N TRP A 36 -9.59 3.03 -7.79
CA TRP A 36 -10.44 2.63 -6.68
C TRP A 36 -11.54 3.65 -6.41
N GLN A 37 -11.22 4.95 -6.46
CA GLN A 37 -12.23 6.00 -6.35
C GLN A 37 -13.33 5.84 -7.40
N ALA A 38 -12.96 5.65 -8.66
CA ALA A 38 -13.91 5.45 -9.75
C ALA A 38 -14.78 4.20 -9.52
N TYR A 39 -14.15 3.09 -9.10
CA TYR A 39 -14.86 1.85 -8.80
C TYR A 39 -15.85 2.01 -7.64
N ILE A 40 -15.43 2.61 -6.53
CA ILE A 40 -16.27 2.80 -5.33
C ILE A 40 -17.47 3.70 -5.67
N LYS A 41 -17.24 4.82 -6.38
CA LYS A 41 -18.31 5.70 -6.85
C LYS A 41 -19.34 4.96 -7.70
N ALA A 42 -18.88 4.06 -8.58
CA ALA A 42 -19.75 3.32 -9.48
C ALA A 42 -20.51 2.14 -8.83
N ARG A 43 -19.94 1.53 -7.78
CA ARG A 43 -20.40 0.21 -7.28
C ARG A 43 -20.80 0.16 -5.81
N CYS A 44 -20.26 1.04 -4.97
CA CYS A 44 -20.32 0.88 -3.52
C CYS A 44 -21.12 1.97 -2.80
N VAL A 45 -21.32 3.12 -3.42
CA VAL A 45 -22.02 4.27 -2.81
C VAL A 45 -23.20 4.73 -3.65
N GLY A 46 -24.14 5.43 -3.00
CA GLY A 46 -25.34 5.97 -3.66
C GLY A 46 -25.05 7.16 -4.55
N ALA A 47 -26.01 7.49 -5.43
CA ALA A 47 -25.93 8.66 -6.30
C ALA A 47 -25.73 9.94 -5.46
N GLY A 48 -24.74 10.76 -5.85
CA GLY A 48 -24.39 12.00 -5.16
C GLY A 48 -23.40 11.86 -4.01
N ALA A 49 -22.95 10.64 -3.66
CA ALA A 49 -21.89 10.46 -2.67
C ALA A 49 -20.54 10.98 -3.19
N SER A 50 -19.86 11.78 -2.38
CA SER A 50 -18.46 12.13 -2.62
C SER A 50 -17.57 10.98 -2.17
N VAL A 51 -16.63 10.61 -3.02
CA VAL A 51 -15.52 9.71 -2.68
C VAL A 51 -14.26 10.40 -3.13
N ASP A 52 -13.35 10.57 -2.19
CA ASP A 52 -12.02 11.10 -2.40
C ASP A 52 -11.05 10.04 -1.89
N MET A 53 -10.03 9.74 -2.68
CA MET A 53 -9.05 8.72 -2.35
C MET A 53 -7.66 9.24 -2.66
N MET A 54 -6.83 9.24 -1.64
CA MET A 54 -5.45 9.71 -1.72
C MET A 54 -4.48 8.52 -1.83
N PRO A 55 -3.27 8.72 -2.38
CA PRO A 55 -2.25 7.66 -2.43
C PRO A 55 -1.96 7.01 -1.06
N GLU A 56 -2.00 7.79 0.01
CA GLU A 56 -1.81 7.34 1.40
C GLU A 56 -2.92 6.39 1.85
N ASP A 57 -4.16 6.59 1.38
CA ASP A 57 -5.27 5.68 1.65
C ASP A 57 -5.01 4.31 1.04
N VAL A 58 -4.44 4.27 -0.17
CA VAL A 58 -4.04 3.02 -0.82
C VAL A 58 -2.98 2.29 0.01
N ALA A 59 -1.95 2.99 0.48
CA ALA A 59 -0.93 2.41 1.35
C ALA A 59 -1.55 1.79 2.62
N CYS A 60 -2.42 2.53 3.29
CA CYS A 60 -3.12 2.07 4.49
C CYS A 60 -4.02 0.86 4.22
N MET A 61 -4.78 0.87 3.12
CA MET A 61 -5.68 -0.21 2.75
C MET A 61 -4.93 -1.48 2.33
N MET A 62 -3.78 -1.34 1.67
CA MET A 62 -2.91 -2.47 1.32
C MET A 62 -2.24 -3.07 2.58
N ALA A 63 -1.88 -2.24 3.56
CA ALA A 63 -1.46 -2.71 4.88
C ALA A 63 -2.58 -3.51 5.58
N LEU A 64 -3.82 -3.00 5.56
CA LEU A 64 -4.98 -3.71 6.11
C LEU A 64 -5.21 -5.08 5.45
N LEU A 65 -4.96 -5.21 4.14
CA LEU A 65 -5.05 -6.50 3.44
C LEU A 65 -4.11 -7.55 4.03
N LYS A 66 -2.87 -7.15 4.39
CA LYS A 66 -1.89 -8.05 5.01
C LYS A 66 -2.27 -8.37 6.45
N ILE A 67 -2.73 -7.37 7.22
CA ILE A 67 -3.26 -7.55 8.56
C ILE A 67 -4.44 -8.54 8.56
N ALA A 68 -5.37 -8.42 7.61
CA ALA A 68 -6.50 -9.34 7.48
C ALA A 68 -6.04 -10.78 7.22
N ARG A 69 -5.01 -10.98 6.39
CA ARG A 69 -4.43 -12.31 6.13
C ARG A 69 -3.81 -12.90 7.40
N ILE A 70 -3.10 -12.09 8.19
CA ILE A 70 -2.56 -12.49 9.50
C ILE A 70 -3.70 -12.88 10.44
N ALA A 71 -4.74 -12.05 10.56
CA ALA A 71 -5.91 -12.30 11.41
C ALA A 71 -6.66 -13.59 11.01
N SER A 72 -6.66 -13.96 9.73
CA SER A 72 -7.26 -15.20 9.24
C SER A 72 -6.47 -16.48 9.57
N GLY A 73 -5.33 -16.37 10.28
CA GLY A 73 -4.45 -17.50 10.59
C GLY A 73 -3.60 -17.98 9.41
N ARG A 74 -3.65 -17.28 8.26
CA ARG A 74 -2.87 -17.59 7.05
C ARG A 74 -1.70 -16.63 6.84
N GLY A 75 -1.30 -15.92 7.90
CA GLY A 75 -0.16 -15.00 7.87
C GLY A 75 1.15 -15.72 7.62
N THR A 76 1.96 -15.17 6.73
CA THR A 76 3.35 -15.59 6.47
C THR A 76 4.31 -14.45 6.81
N ASN A 77 5.62 -14.70 6.81
CA ASN A 77 6.62 -13.64 6.98
C ASN A 77 6.45 -12.53 5.93
N ASP A 78 6.07 -12.88 4.69
CA ASP A 78 5.79 -11.92 3.61
C ASP A 78 4.69 -10.94 3.98
N CYS A 79 3.69 -11.34 4.78
CA CYS A 79 2.64 -10.43 5.22
C CYS A 79 3.19 -9.30 6.09
N TRP A 80 4.20 -9.59 6.92
CA TRP A 80 4.86 -8.59 7.76
C TRP A 80 5.83 -7.71 6.97
N ILE A 81 6.53 -8.30 6.00
CA ILE A 81 7.41 -7.57 5.07
C ILE A 81 6.59 -6.59 4.24
N ASP A 82 5.53 -7.07 3.60
CA ASP A 82 4.61 -6.24 2.80
C ASP A 82 3.97 -5.13 3.65
N LEU A 83 3.54 -5.46 4.87
CA LEU A 83 2.98 -4.48 5.81
C LEU A 83 3.98 -3.35 6.09
N ALA A 84 5.25 -3.69 6.39
CA ALA A 84 6.30 -2.71 6.64
C ALA A 84 6.60 -1.89 5.38
N GLY A 85 6.62 -2.51 4.20
CA GLY A 85 6.80 -1.83 2.92
C GLY A 85 5.69 -0.82 2.63
N TYR A 86 4.42 -1.22 2.75
CA TYR A 86 3.29 -0.30 2.55
C TYR A 86 3.28 0.84 3.57
N ALA A 87 3.65 0.56 4.82
CA ALA A 87 3.77 1.60 5.84
C ALA A 87 4.90 2.60 5.52
N ALA A 88 6.02 2.13 4.97
CA ALA A 88 7.11 3.00 4.53
C ALA A 88 6.68 3.93 3.39
N CYS A 89 6.13 3.38 2.30
CA CYS A 89 5.63 4.17 1.16
C CYS A 89 4.54 5.18 1.60
N GLY A 90 3.60 4.76 2.47
CA GLY A 90 2.57 5.67 2.99
C GLY A 90 3.14 6.81 3.85
N GLY A 91 4.18 6.52 4.64
CA GLY A 91 4.89 7.53 5.43
C GLY A 91 5.65 8.54 4.56
N GLU A 92 6.26 8.08 3.47
CA GLU A 92 6.96 8.93 2.50
C GLU A 92 5.99 9.88 1.78
N LEU A 93 4.88 9.35 1.27
CA LEU A 93 3.78 10.12 0.67
C LEU A 93 3.25 11.21 1.62
N ALA A 94 2.92 10.84 2.86
CA ALA A 94 2.41 11.77 3.85
C ALA A 94 3.46 12.81 4.29
N GLY A 95 4.75 12.46 4.25
CA GLY A 95 5.87 13.33 4.59
C GLY A 95 6.20 14.36 3.51
N GLY A 96 5.63 14.23 2.30
CA GLY A 96 5.89 15.12 1.18
C GLY A 96 7.31 15.03 0.62
N ALA A 97 8.03 13.94 0.92
CA ALA A 97 9.28 13.65 0.26
C ALA A 97 8.99 13.37 -1.23
N LYS A 98 9.75 14.04 -2.10
CA LYS A 98 9.69 13.93 -3.55
C LYS A 98 10.95 13.24 -4.05
#